data_AF-A0A7C5NJF3-F1
#
_entry.id   AF-A0A7C5NJF3-F1
#
_cell.length_a   1.000
_cell.length_b   1.000
_cell.length_c   1.000
_cell.angle_alpha   90.00
_cell.angle_beta   90.00
_cell.angle_gamma   90.00
#
_symmetry.space_group_name_H-M   'P 1'
#
loop_
_entity.id
_entity.type
_entity.pdbx_description
1 polymer ?
#
loop_
_entity_poly.entity_id
_entity_poly.type
_entity_poly.pdbx_seq_one_letter_code
_entity_poly.pdbx_strand_id
1 'polypeptide(L)'
;MEAFEIIQTSLLQFFNSFATAIPKLISGIILLAIGWLIAKVIKWLVTKLLKLIQFDSITDKVGINNFLKKGGLELTSSSIVANLFYWIIMLSIWTAFFNTLGLDIVSDLINQLILYIPNIFVACLLIVGGMYLAKFLSGLVVAALKSGGIKNANFFGQLTNGGILFFVAAMVLHQLGIGKELIETIVGIVLGSVGLALALAFGLGGKKWAAEIYDRYLKWW
;
A
#
# COMPACT_ATOMS: atom_id res chain seq x y z
N MET A 1 -40.85 1.08 46.57
CA MET A 1 -40.55 -0.34 46.29
C MET A 1 -39.89 -0.50 44.92
N GLU A 2 -40.40 0.15 43.88
CA GLU A 2 -39.81 0.10 42.51
C GLU A 2 -38.32 0.50 42.42
N ALA A 3 -37.88 1.57 43.08
CA ALA A 3 -36.46 1.99 43.03
C ALA A 3 -35.50 0.95 43.64
N PHE A 4 -35.93 0.21 44.67
CA PHE A 4 -35.13 -0.84 45.29
C PHE A 4 -35.02 -2.07 44.37
N GLU A 5 -36.11 -2.44 43.69
CA GLU A 5 -36.10 -3.52 42.70
C GLU A 5 -35.23 -3.19 41.48
N ILE A 6 -35.23 -1.93 41.02
CA ILE A 6 -34.35 -1.49 39.92
C ILE A 6 -32.87 -1.61 40.30
N ILE A 7 -32.50 -1.21 41.53
CA ILE A 7 -31.11 -1.31 42.01
C ILE A 7 -30.71 -2.78 42.16
N GLN A 8 -31.58 -3.62 42.72
CA GLN A 8 -31.32 -5.04 42.90
C GLN A 8 -31.18 -5.78 41.56
N THR A 9 -32.06 -5.50 40.60
CA THR A 9 -32.01 -6.11 39.26
C THR A 9 -30.76 -5.66 38.49
N SER A 10 -30.39 -4.37 38.59
CA SER A 10 -29.16 -3.85 37.98
C SER A 10 -27.90 -4.46 38.59
N LEU A 11 -27.87 -4.63 39.91
CA LEU A 11 -26.74 -5.26 40.62
C LEU A 11 -26.61 -6.75 40.28
N LEU A 12 -27.74 -7.46 40.19
CA LEU A 12 -27.76 -8.88 39.79
C LEU A 12 -27.36 -9.05 38.32
N GLN A 13 -27.80 -8.16 37.42
CA GLN A 13 -27.35 -8.15 36.02
C GLN A 13 -25.84 -7.90 35.92
N PHE A 14 -25.32 -6.90 36.65
CA PHE A 14 -23.88 -6.64 36.70
C PHE A 14 -23.09 -7.87 37.20
N PHE A 15 -23.56 -8.51 38.28
CA PHE A 15 -22.91 -9.70 38.81
C PHE A 15 -22.95 -10.87 37.83
N ASN A 16 -24.06 -11.08 37.13
CA ASN A 16 -24.17 -12.09 36.06
C ASN A 16 -23.25 -11.79 34.87
N SER A 17 -23.13 -10.53 34.45
CA SER A 17 -22.18 -10.11 33.42
C SER A 17 -20.73 -10.37 33.86
N PHE A 18 -20.42 -10.11 35.13
CA PHE A 18 -19.08 -10.38 35.68
C PHE A 18 -18.79 -11.89 35.78
N ALA A 19 -19.75 -12.67 36.28
CA ALA A 19 -19.63 -14.12 36.41
C ALA A 19 -19.45 -14.81 35.04
N THR A 20 -20.08 -14.29 33.99
CA THR A 20 -19.93 -14.80 32.61
C THR A 20 -18.65 -14.30 31.91
N ALA A 21 -18.04 -13.21 32.38
CA ALA A 21 -16.76 -12.72 31.85
C ALA A 21 -15.58 -13.59 32.27
N ILE A 22 -15.60 -14.19 33.47
CA ILE A 22 -14.50 -15.04 33.96
C ILE A 22 -14.25 -16.25 33.03
N PRO A 23 -15.26 -17.07 32.65
CA PRO A 23 -15.07 -18.16 31.69
C PRO A 23 -14.56 -17.68 30.33
N LYS A 24 -15.04 -16.53 29.83
CA LYS A 24 -14.61 -15.94 28.56
C LYS A 24 -13.15 -15.48 28.59
N LEU A 25 -12.69 -14.94 29.72
CA LEU A 25 -11.28 -14.60 29.92
C LEU A 25 -10.40 -15.84 29.90
N ILE A 26 -10.81 -16.92 30.59
CA ILE A 26 -10.05 -18.18 30.62
C ILE A 26 -9.99 -18.79 29.22
N SER A 27 -11.12 -18.89 28.51
CA SER A 27 -11.14 -19.42 27.14
C SER A 27 -10.31 -18.56 26.17
N GLY A 28 -10.37 -17.22 26.32
CA GLY A 28 -9.55 -16.29 25.57
C GLY A 28 -8.05 -16.48 25.81
N ILE A 29 -7.62 -16.64 27.07
CA ILE A 29 -6.21 -16.88 27.41
C ILE A 29 -5.73 -18.21 26.83
N ILE A 30 -6.55 -19.27 26.89
CA ILE A 30 -6.25 -20.56 26.26
C ILE A 30 -6.08 -20.39 24.75
N LEU A 31 -6.98 -19.64 24.10
CA LEU A 31 -6.89 -19.33 22.67
C LEU A 31 -5.62 -18.55 22.33
N LEU A 32 -5.23 -17.55 23.13
CA LEU A 32 -3.97 -16.82 22.96
C LEU A 32 -2.75 -17.75 23.08
N ALA A 33 -2.73 -18.65 24.07
CA ALA A 33 -1.63 -19.57 24.29
C ALA A 33 -1.46 -20.55 23.11
N ILE A 34 -2.56 -21.13 22.64
CA ILE A 34 -2.58 -22.03 21.47
C ILE A 34 -2.16 -21.27 20.21
N GLY A 35 -2.73 -20.08 20.00
CA GLY A 35 -2.43 -19.24 18.86
C GLY A 35 -0.95 -18.83 18.81
N TRP A 36 -0.36 -18.44 19.94
CA TRP A 36 1.06 -18.08 20.00
C TRP A 36 1.97 -19.23 19.55
N LEU A 37 1.63 -20.47 19.92
CA LEU A 37 2.36 -21.65 19.49
C LEU A 37 2.24 -21.85 17.97
N ILE A 38 1.02 -21.72 17.42
CA ILE A 38 0.76 -21.79 15.97
C ILE A 38 1.55 -20.72 15.22
N ALA A 39 1.52 -19.47 15.68
CA ALA A 39 2.26 -18.36 15.07
C ALA A 39 3.76 -18.63 15.02
N LYS A 40 4.33 -19.21 16.09
CA LYS A 40 5.75 -19.56 16.16
C LYS A 40 6.12 -20.68 15.18
N VAL A 41 5.26 -21.70 15.05
CA VAL A 41 5.44 -22.79 14.06
C VAL A 41 5.42 -22.23 12.64
N ILE A 42 4.46 -21.36 12.33
CA ILE A 42 4.35 -20.76 10.98
C ILE A 42 5.55 -19.85 10.70
N LYS A 43 5.99 -19.02 11.66
CA LYS A 43 7.21 -18.22 11.52
C LYS A 43 8.42 -19.08 11.15
N TRP A 44 8.59 -20.20 11.86
CA TRP A 44 9.66 -21.15 11.58
C TRP A 44 9.57 -21.76 10.18
N LEU A 45 8.36 -22.19 9.77
CA LEU A 45 8.11 -22.75 8.45
C LEU A 45 8.40 -21.74 7.34
N VAL A 46 7.85 -20.53 7.44
CA VAL A 46 8.07 -19.44 6.47
C VAL A 46 9.56 -19.12 6.37
N THR A 47 10.26 -18.97 7.51
CA THR A 47 11.72 -18.72 7.49
C THR A 47 12.48 -19.82 6.75
N LYS A 48 12.09 -21.09 6.96
CA LYS A 48 12.75 -22.24 6.33
C LYS A 48 12.48 -22.26 4.81
N LEU A 49 11.26 -21.96 4.38
CA LEU A 49 10.90 -21.87 2.97
C LEU A 49 11.62 -20.72 2.26
N LEU A 50 11.69 -19.53 2.87
CA LEU A 50 12.37 -18.38 2.28
C LEU A 50 13.89 -18.59 2.17
N LYS A 51 14.50 -19.27 3.15
CA LYS A 51 15.90 -19.67 3.07
C LYS A 51 16.14 -20.73 1.98
N LEU A 52 15.21 -21.67 1.80
CA LEU A 52 15.31 -22.72 0.78
C LEU A 52 15.35 -22.14 -0.64
N ILE A 53 14.53 -21.11 -0.91
CA ILE A 53 14.50 -20.42 -2.21
C ILE A 53 15.63 -19.37 -2.38
N GLN A 54 16.55 -19.26 -1.41
CA GLN A 54 17.63 -18.26 -1.39
C GLN A 54 17.11 -16.82 -1.57
N PHE A 55 15.97 -16.50 -0.95
CA PHE A 55 15.35 -15.17 -1.06
C PHE A 55 16.33 -14.04 -0.68
N ASP A 56 17.17 -14.28 0.33
CA ASP A 56 18.23 -13.36 0.78
C ASP A 56 19.22 -13.02 -0.36
N SER A 57 19.61 -13.99 -1.19
CA SER A 57 20.52 -13.78 -2.33
C SER A 57 19.88 -12.91 -3.43
N ILE A 58 18.58 -13.07 -3.66
CA ILE A 58 17.82 -12.24 -4.60
C ILE A 58 17.75 -10.80 -4.07
N THR A 59 17.47 -10.63 -2.78
CA THR A 59 17.36 -9.30 -2.15
C THR A 59 18.72 -8.60 -2.03
N ASP A 60 19.81 -9.34 -1.87
CA ASP A 60 21.19 -8.82 -1.95
C ASP A 60 21.49 -8.24 -3.34
N LYS A 61 21.12 -8.95 -4.42
CA LYS A 61 21.33 -8.49 -5.81
C LYS A 61 20.57 -7.20 -6.14
N VAL A 62 19.40 -7.02 -5.53
CA VAL A 62 18.56 -5.81 -5.70
C VAL A 62 18.99 -4.69 -4.73
N GLY A 63 19.97 -4.94 -3.84
CA GLY A 63 20.52 -3.96 -2.92
C GLY A 63 19.65 -3.67 -1.68
N ILE A 64 18.62 -4.48 -1.43
CA ILE A 64 17.67 -4.30 -0.32
C ILE A 64 18.37 -4.54 1.03
N ASN A 65 19.19 -5.58 1.15
CA ASN A 65 19.96 -5.84 2.37
C ASN A 65 20.98 -4.73 2.67
N ASN A 66 21.57 -4.11 1.64
CA ASN A 66 22.46 -2.96 1.83
C ASN A 66 21.72 -1.72 2.33
N PHE A 67 20.46 -1.54 1.91
CA PHE A 67 19.59 -0.48 2.43
C PHE A 67 19.21 -0.72 3.89
N LEU A 68 18.83 -1.96 4.25
CA LEU A 68 18.49 -2.36 5.62
C LEU A 68 19.67 -2.20 6.60
N LYS A 69 20.88 -2.62 6.19
CA LYS A 69 22.11 -2.46 6.98
C LYS A 69 22.46 -0.99 7.21
N LYS A 70 22.28 -0.13 6.21
CA LYS A 70 22.46 1.33 6.36
C LYS A 70 21.48 1.96 7.34
N GLY A 71 20.31 1.36 7.52
CA GLY A 71 19.31 1.73 8.53
C GLY A 71 19.55 1.14 9.93
N GLY A 72 20.68 0.45 10.16
CA GLY A 72 21.02 -0.14 11.46
C GLY A 72 20.31 -1.47 11.78
N LEU A 73 19.64 -2.09 10.80
CA LEU A 73 18.96 -3.37 10.99
C LEU A 73 19.86 -4.54 10.60
N GLU A 74 20.32 -5.30 11.59
CA GLU A 74 21.08 -6.56 11.40
C GLU A 74 20.16 -7.76 11.09
N LEU A 75 19.07 -7.54 10.36
CA LEU A 75 18.10 -8.58 10.02
C LEU A 75 18.22 -8.96 8.53
N THR A 76 18.12 -10.24 8.23
CA THR A 76 18.01 -10.70 6.83
C THR A 76 16.61 -10.43 6.29
N SER A 77 16.50 -10.16 4.98
CA SER A 77 15.22 -9.92 4.31
C SER A 77 14.21 -11.06 4.53
N SER A 78 14.68 -12.32 4.55
CA SER A 78 13.84 -13.48 4.87
C SER A 78 13.30 -13.46 6.30
N SER A 79 14.11 -13.01 7.26
CA SER A 79 13.70 -12.90 8.66
C SER A 79 12.67 -11.79 8.85
N ILE A 80 12.79 -10.68 8.12
CA ILE A 80 11.81 -9.59 8.15
C ILE A 80 10.45 -10.09 7.66
N VAL A 81 10.42 -10.78 6.52
CA VAL A 81 9.17 -11.33 5.95
C VAL A 81 8.58 -12.37 6.90
N ALA A 82 9.38 -13.30 7.43
CA ALA A 82 8.88 -14.29 8.39
C ALA A 82 8.35 -13.64 9.69
N ASN A 83 8.98 -12.56 10.16
CA ASN A 83 8.49 -11.81 11.30
C ASN A 83 7.18 -11.06 10.98
N LEU A 84 7.01 -10.58 9.75
CA LEU A 84 5.76 -9.98 9.29
C LEU A 84 4.60 -10.98 9.35
N PHE A 85 4.80 -12.19 8.81
CA PHE A 85 3.79 -13.26 8.90
C PHE A 85 3.47 -13.64 10.35
N TYR A 86 4.49 -13.72 11.22
CA TYR A 86 4.29 -13.95 12.65
C TYR A 86 3.36 -12.90 13.27
N TRP A 87 3.61 -11.62 13.01
CA TRP A 87 2.79 -10.54 13.54
C TRP A 87 1.37 -10.53 12.96
N ILE A 88 1.20 -10.80 11.67
CA ILE A 88 -0.14 -10.92 11.05
C ILE A 88 -0.96 -12.00 11.78
N ILE A 89 -0.37 -13.19 11.95
CA ILE A 89 -1.05 -14.30 12.61
C ILE A 89 -1.33 -13.97 14.08
N MET A 90 -0.36 -13.38 14.79
CA MET A 90 -0.53 -12.98 16.17
C MET A 90 -1.64 -11.95 16.32
N LEU A 91 -1.72 -10.95 15.44
CA LEU A 91 -2.80 -9.96 15.44
C LEU A 91 -4.16 -10.62 15.14
N SER A 92 -4.24 -11.62 14.25
CA SER A 92 -5.47 -12.39 14.03
C SER A 92 -5.89 -13.20 15.26
N ILE A 93 -4.93 -13.69 16.04
CA ILE A 93 -5.24 -14.38 17.31
C ILE A 93 -5.71 -13.37 18.35
N TRP A 94 -5.15 -12.16 18.37
CA TRP A 94 -5.61 -11.06 19.21
C TRP A 94 -7.04 -10.65 18.85
N THR A 95 -7.40 -10.58 17.57
CA THR A 95 -8.77 -10.26 17.17
C THR A 95 -9.75 -11.33 17.64
N ALA A 96 -9.41 -12.61 17.50
CA ALA A 96 -10.20 -13.71 18.04
C ALA A 96 -10.32 -13.67 19.57
N PHE A 97 -9.26 -13.29 20.29
CA PHE A 97 -9.29 -13.07 21.74
C PHE A 97 -10.26 -11.96 22.13
N PHE A 98 -10.17 -10.79 21.49
CA PHE A 98 -11.08 -9.67 21.79
C PHE A 98 -12.53 -9.99 21.41
N ASN A 99 -12.77 -10.71 20.32
CA ASN A 99 -14.11 -11.21 19.97
C ASN A 99 -14.67 -12.15 21.04
N THR A 100 -13.84 -13.04 21.61
CA THR A 100 -14.26 -13.94 22.70
C THR A 100 -14.69 -13.17 23.95
N LEU A 101 -14.08 -12.00 24.18
CA LEU A 101 -14.44 -11.07 25.25
C LEU A 101 -15.64 -10.18 24.93
N GLY A 102 -16.16 -10.20 23.69
CA GLY A 102 -17.22 -9.30 23.22
C GLY A 102 -16.72 -7.87 22.96
N LEU A 103 -15.42 -7.70 22.70
CA LEU A 103 -14.79 -6.41 22.40
C LEU A 103 -14.65 -6.21 20.88
N ASP A 104 -15.79 -6.22 20.18
CA ASP A 104 -15.86 -6.20 18.71
C ASP A 104 -15.23 -4.93 18.10
N ILE A 105 -15.36 -3.78 18.78
CA ILE A 105 -14.73 -2.53 18.31
C ILE A 105 -13.20 -2.67 18.30
N VAL A 106 -12.62 -3.33 19.30
CA VAL A 106 -11.16 -3.48 19.41
C VAL A 106 -10.66 -4.48 18.36
N SER A 107 -11.37 -5.58 18.16
CA SER A 107 -11.00 -6.57 17.15
C SER A 107 -11.13 -6.02 15.73
N ASP A 108 -12.13 -5.18 15.45
CA ASP A 108 -12.30 -4.52 14.16
C ASP A 108 -11.16 -3.55 13.86
N LEU A 109 -10.73 -2.75 14.84
CA LEU A 109 -9.57 -1.87 14.68
C LEU A 109 -8.29 -2.68 14.39
N ILE A 110 -8.08 -3.81 15.06
CA ILE A 110 -6.92 -4.67 14.78
C ILE A 110 -7.04 -5.32 13.41
N ASN A 111 -8.23 -5.76 12.99
CA ASN A 111 -8.45 -6.30 11.65
C ASN A 111 -8.14 -5.26 10.56
N GLN A 112 -8.53 -4.00 10.76
CA GLN A 112 -8.15 -2.91 9.85
C GLN A 112 -6.63 -2.74 9.77
N LEU A 113 -5.92 -2.81 10.90
CA LEU A 113 -4.45 -2.77 10.91
C LEU A 113 -3.84 -3.96 10.15
N ILE A 114 -4.38 -5.16 10.30
CA ILE A 114 -3.93 -6.35 9.55
C ILE A 114 -4.09 -6.13 8.05
N LEU A 115 -5.24 -5.62 7.60
CA LEU A 115 -5.51 -5.34 6.19
C LEU A 115 -4.66 -4.17 5.65
N TYR A 116 -4.15 -3.32 6.52
CA TYR A 116 -3.25 -2.22 6.14
C TYR A 116 -1.80 -2.69 5.88
N ILE A 117 -1.36 -3.80 6.49
CA ILE A 117 0.00 -4.33 6.31
C ILE A 117 0.31 -4.67 4.83
N PRO A 118 -0.53 -5.43 4.10
CA PRO A 118 -0.33 -5.66 2.67
C PRO A 118 -0.20 -4.38 1.85
N ASN A 119 -0.99 -3.35 2.19
CA ASN A 119 -0.97 -2.07 1.50
C ASN A 119 0.39 -1.36 1.67
N ILE A 120 0.95 -1.37 2.87
CA ILE A 120 2.31 -0.84 3.13
C ILE A 120 3.34 -1.60 2.28
N PHE A 121 3.22 -2.92 2.18
CA PHE A 121 4.14 -3.72 1.37
C PHE A 121 4.07 -3.35 -0.12
N VAL A 122 2.87 -3.23 -0.68
CA VAL A 122 2.66 -2.79 -2.07
C VAL A 122 3.20 -1.37 -2.29
N ALA A 123 2.98 -0.45 -1.34
CA ALA A 123 3.51 0.91 -1.40
C ALA A 123 5.05 0.94 -1.46
N CYS A 124 5.73 0.15 -0.61
CA CYS A 124 7.19 0.00 -0.67
C CYS A 124 7.66 -0.53 -2.03
N LEU A 125 6.95 -1.52 -2.59
CA LEU A 125 7.27 -2.10 -3.89
C LEU A 125 7.08 -1.09 -5.03
N LEU A 126 6.01 -0.27 -4.97
CA LEU A 126 5.77 0.82 -5.92
C LEU A 126 6.85 1.90 -5.87
N ILE A 127 7.33 2.27 -4.68
CA ILE A 127 8.44 3.23 -4.56
C ILE A 127 9.69 2.69 -5.25
N VAL A 128 10.12 1.48 -4.89
CA VAL A 128 11.33 0.87 -5.45
C VAL A 128 11.17 0.64 -6.95
N GLY A 129 10.15 -0.10 -7.36
CA GLY A 129 9.89 -0.43 -8.76
C GLY A 129 9.63 0.82 -9.62
N GLY A 130 8.87 1.78 -9.08
CA GLY A 130 8.56 3.05 -9.73
C GLY A 130 9.80 3.91 -9.96
N MET A 131 10.73 3.98 -9.00
CA MET A 131 12.01 4.69 -9.21
C MET A 131 12.86 4.07 -10.31
N TYR A 132 12.95 2.73 -10.37
CA TYR A 132 13.65 2.05 -11.45
C TYR A 132 12.97 2.27 -12.80
N LEU A 133 11.65 2.15 -12.84
CA LEU A 133 10.85 2.36 -14.04
C LEU A 133 10.97 3.79 -14.57
N ALA A 134 10.94 4.78 -13.68
CA ALA A 134 11.08 6.19 -14.03
C ALA A 134 12.43 6.49 -14.70
N LYS A 135 13.52 5.96 -14.14
CA LYS A 135 14.86 6.09 -14.72
C LYS A 135 14.99 5.36 -16.05
N PHE A 136 14.45 4.15 -16.15
CA PHE A 136 14.49 3.36 -17.37
C PHE A 136 13.77 4.07 -18.52
N LEU A 137 12.51 4.47 -18.30
CA LEU A 137 11.71 5.18 -19.30
C LEU A 137 12.33 6.53 -19.65
N SER A 138 12.82 7.29 -18.67
CA SER A 138 13.56 8.54 -18.94
C SER A 138 14.79 8.30 -19.82
N GLY A 139 15.53 7.20 -19.59
CA GLY A 139 16.67 6.83 -20.42
C GLY A 139 16.28 6.53 -21.86
N LEU A 140 15.17 5.81 -22.08
CA LEU A 140 14.63 5.52 -23.41
C LEU A 140 14.22 6.80 -24.14
N VAL A 141 13.53 7.72 -23.45
CA VAL A 141 13.14 9.02 -24.02
C VAL A 141 14.37 9.83 -24.44
N VAL A 142 15.39 9.91 -23.58
CA VAL A 142 16.63 10.63 -23.90
C VAL A 142 17.36 9.98 -25.08
N ALA A 143 17.43 8.65 -25.13
CA ALA A 143 18.09 7.93 -26.22
C ALA A 143 17.39 8.20 -27.57
N ALA A 144 16.06 8.10 -27.61
CA ALA A 144 15.26 8.33 -28.81
C ALA A 144 15.37 9.79 -29.32
N LEU A 145 15.36 10.76 -28.40
CA LEU A 145 15.46 12.17 -28.76
C LEU A 145 16.89 12.56 -29.21
N LYS A 146 17.92 11.96 -28.60
CA LYS A 146 19.30 12.15 -29.05
C LYS A 146 19.55 11.57 -30.43
N SER A 147 19.01 10.38 -30.74
CA SER A 147 19.11 9.80 -32.08
C SER A 147 18.38 10.63 -33.13
N GLY A 148 17.31 11.34 -32.75
CA GLY A 148 16.58 12.27 -33.62
C GLY A 148 17.19 13.67 -33.75
N GLY A 149 18.38 13.93 -33.19
CA GLY A 149 19.08 15.21 -33.31
C GLY A 149 18.52 16.35 -32.45
N ILE A 150 17.67 16.07 -31.46
CA ILE A 150 17.08 17.10 -30.59
C ILE A 150 18.08 17.52 -29.50
N LYS A 151 18.55 18.78 -29.58
CA LYS A 151 19.56 19.36 -28.67
C LYS A 151 19.16 19.33 -27.18
N ASN A 152 17.86 19.30 -26.87
CA ASN A 152 17.33 19.35 -25.50
C ASN A 152 16.75 18.02 -24.99
N ALA A 153 17.22 16.87 -25.50
CA ALA A 153 16.75 15.54 -25.11
C ALA A 153 16.73 15.29 -23.58
N ASN A 154 17.72 15.82 -22.84
CA ASN A 154 17.80 15.65 -21.39
C ASN A 154 16.63 16.31 -20.63
N PHE A 155 16.07 17.42 -21.14
CA PHE A 155 14.92 18.10 -20.52
C PHE A 155 13.68 17.22 -20.56
N PHE A 156 13.38 16.63 -21.72
CA PHE A 156 12.28 15.69 -21.88
C PHE A 156 12.46 14.42 -21.04
N GLY A 157 13.70 13.92 -20.92
CA GLY A 157 14.03 12.84 -19.99
C GLY A 157 13.66 13.18 -18.54
N GLN A 158 14.09 14.34 -18.06
CA GLN A 158 13.76 14.81 -16.71
C GLN A 158 12.26 15.00 -16.51
N LEU A 159 11.55 15.53 -17.51
CA LEU A 159 10.10 15.67 -17.48
C LEU A 159 9.41 14.31 -17.39
N THR A 160 9.86 13.32 -18.16
CA THR A 160 9.35 11.93 -18.07
C THR A 160 9.63 11.31 -16.71
N ASN A 161 10.86 11.44 -16.19
CA ASN A 161 11.21 10.94 -14.86
C ASN A 161 10.35 11.57 -13.77
N GLY A 162 10.23 12.91 -13.77
CA GLY A 162 9.41 13.65 -12.82
C GLY A 162 7.93 13.29 -12.92
N GLY A 163 7.40 13.14 -14.14
CA GLY A 163 6.01 12.71 -14.35
C GLY A 163 5.75 11.32 -13.80
N ILE A 164 6.60 10.35 -14.08
CA ILE A 164 6.44 8.98 -13.56
C ILE A 164 6.53 8.98 -12.03
N LEU A 165 7.51 9.69 -11.45
CA LEU A 165 7.63 9.79 -10.00
C LEU A 165 6.42 10.48 -9.35
N PHE A 166 5.83 11.48 -9.99
CA PHE A 166 4.58 12.10 -9.54
C PHE A 166 3.44 11.07 -9.48
N PHE A 167 3.27 10.25 -10.54
CA PHE A 167 2.28 9.17 -10.54
C PHE A 167 2.56 8.09 -9.50
N VAL A 168 3.83 7.69 -9.35
CA VAL A 168 4.23 6.70 -8.33
C VAL A 168 3.94 7.22 -6.94
N ALA A 169 4.27 8.49 -6.66
CA ALA A 169 3.96 9.12 -5.39
C ALA A 169 2.43 9.15 -5.14
N ALA A 170 1.64 9.57 -6.11
CA ALA A 170 0.18 9.54 -6.01
C ALA A 170 -0.37 8.13 -5.74
N MET A 171 0.11 7.12 -6.46
CA MET A 171 -0.27 5.72 -6.24
C MET A 171 0.12 5.21 -4.85
N VAL A 172 1.29 5.58 -4.35
CA VAL A 172 1.75 5.23 -3.00
C VAL A 172 0.86 5.85 -1.94
N LEU A 173 0.54 7.15 -2.06
CA LEU A 173 -0.38 7.83 -1.13
C LEU A 173 -1.77 7.19 -1.15
N HIS A 174 -2.27 6.86 -2.35
CA HIS A 174 -3.52 6.14 -2.52
C HIS A 174 -3.49 4.75 -1.86
N GLN A 175 -2.40 3.99 -2.04
CA GLN A 175 -2.23 2.66 -1.44
C GLN A 175 -2.20 2.74 0.09
N LEU A 176 -1.55 3.77 0.64
CA LEU A 176 -1.53 4.03 2.08
C LEU A 176 -2.86 4.56 2.62
N GLY A 177 -3.89 4.75 1.79
CA GLY A 177 -5.20 5.25 2.22
C GLY A 177 -5.17 6.68 2.77
N ILE A 178 -4.08 7.42 2.58
CA ILE A 178 -3.94 8.79 3.09
C ILE A 178 -4.75 9.70 2.18
N GLY A 179 -5.95 10.09 2.64
CA GLY A 179 -6.82 10.99 1.91
C GLY A 179 -7.12 10.50 0.50
N LYS A 180 -7.43 9.20 0.35
CA LYS A 180 -7.58 8.53 -0.96
C LYS A 180 -8.42 9.33 -1.96
N GLU A 181 -9.59 9.79 -1.52
CA GLU A 181 -10.53 10.58 -2.32
C GLU A 181 -9.97 11.97 -2.69
N LEU A 182 -9.27 12.62 -1.75
CA LEU A 182 -8.58 13.88 -2.01
C LEU A 182 -7.46 13.71 -3.05
N ILE A 183 -6.65 12.64 -2.94
CA ILE A 183 -5.57 12.36 -3.88
C ILE A 183 -6.11 12.06 -5.28
N GLU A 184 -7.14 11.22 -5.39
CA GLU A 184 -7.79 10.92 -6.67
C GLU A 184 -8.35 12.19 -7.32
N THR A 185 -9.01 13.04 -6.53
CA THR A 185 -9.58 14.30 -7.00
C THR A 185 -8.49 15.27 -7.47
N ILE A 186 -7.44 15.49 -6.66
CA ILE A 186 -6.34 16.40 -7.01
C ILE A 186 -5.61 15.91 -8.26
N VAL A 187 -5.27 14.62 -8.32
CA VAL A 187 -4.59 14.02 -9.48
C VAL A 187 -5.47 14.14 -10.71
N GLY A 188 -6.78 13.85 -10.58
CA GLY A 188 -7.76 14.00 -11.67
C GLY A 188 -7.85 15.44 -12.18
N ILE A 189 -7.89 16.43 -11.29
CA ILE A 189 -7.92 17.85 -11.65
C ILE A 189 -6.62 18.26 -12.35
N VAL A 190 -5.46 17.88 -11.82
CA VAL A 190 -4.16 18.21 -12.42
C VAL A 190 -4.05 17.62 -13.81
N LEU A 191 -4.34 16.32 -13.97
CA LEU A 191 -4.25 15.66 -15.28
C LEU A 191 -5.32 16.15 -16.25
N GLY A 192 -6.54 16.41 -15.77
CA GLY A 192 -7.60 17.01 -16.56
C GLY A 192 -7.22 18.40 -17.08
N SER A 193 -6.59 19.23 -16.23
CA SER A 193 -6.12 20.56 -16.62
C SER A 193 -5.01 20.52 -17.67
N VAL A 194 -4.02 19.62 -17.51
CA VAL A 194 -2.94 19.43 -18.48
C VAL A 194 -3.50 18.87 -19.79
N GLY A 195 -4.39 17.89 -19.72
CA GLY A 195 -5.07 17.33 -20.89
C GLY A 195 -5.86 18.38 -21.66
N LEU A 196 -6.60 19.23 -20.96
CA LEU A 196 -7.36 20.34 -21.56
C LEU A 196 -6.43 21.38 -22.18
N ALA A 197 -5.34 21.76 -21.50
CA ALA A 197 -4.35 22.69 -22.02
C ALA A 197 -3.71 22.16 -23.31
N LEU A 198 -3.34 20.87 -23.35
CA LEU A 198 -2.81 20.22 -24.54
C LEU A 198 -3.85 20.16 -25.66
N ALA A 199 -5.10 19.76 -25.34
CA ALA A 199 -6.18 19.71 -26.31
C ALA A 199 -6.42 21.09 -26.96
N LEU A 200 -6.41 22.17 -26.17
CA LEU A 200 -6.51 23.54 -26.70
C LEU A 200 -5.29 23.94 -27.53
N ALA A 201 -4.07 23.64 -27.06
CA ALA A 201 -2.84 23.97 -27.77
C ALA A 201 -2.77 23.29 -29.15
N PHE A 202 -3.08 22.00 -29.22
CA PHE A 202 -3.13 21.26 -30.49
C PHE A 202 -4.33 21.66 -31.36
N GLY A 203 -5.52 21.84 -30.76
CA GLY A 203 -6.72 22.23 -31.49
C GLY A 203 -6.60 23.61 -32.15
N LEU A 204 -6.08 24.61 -31.42
CA LEU A 204 -5.87 25.95 -31.95
C LEU A 204 -4.65 26.01 -32.88
N GLY A 205 -3.56 25.32 -32.55
CA GLY A 205 -2.33 25.29 -33.36
C GLY A 205 -2.50 24.55 -34.69
N GLY A 206 -3.28 23.45 -34.70
CA GLY A 206 -3.55 22.64 -35.88
C GLY A 206 -4.61 23.20 -36.82
N LYS A 207 -5.37 24.24 -36.40
CA LYS A 207 -6.47 24.82 -37.18
C LYS A 207 -6.05 25.21 -38.61
N LYS A 208 -4.88 25.84 -38.77
CA LYS A 208 -4.38 26.29 -40.09
C LYS A 208 -4.01 25.10 -40.98
N TRP A 209 -3.36 24.09 -40.41
CA TRP A 209 -2.99 22.88 -41.13
C TRP A 209 -4.21 22.05 -41.54
N ALA A 210 -5.20 21.95 -40.65
CA ALA A 210 -6.49 21.33 -40.96
C ALA A 210 -7.25 22.08 -42.07
N ALA A 211 -7.22 23.41 -42.06
CA ALA A 211 -7.82 24.23 -43.12
C ALA A 211 -7.14 24.00 -44.49
N GLU A 212 -5.81 23.92 -44.52
CA GLU A 212 -5.06 23.61 -45.75
C GLU A 212 -5.35 22.20 -46.30
N ILE A 213 -5.49 21.19 -45.43
CA ILE A 213 -5.85 19.83 -45.85
C ILE A 213 -7.27 19.79 -46.42
N TYR A 214 -8.20 20.48 -45.77
CA TYR A 214 -9.58 20.60 -46.24
C TYR A 214 -9.62 21.25 -47.64
N ASP A 215 -8.91 22.37 -47.84
CA ASP A 215 -8.86 23.04 -49.13
C ASP A 215 -8.16 22.22 -50.23
N ARG A 216 -7.16 21.40 -49.87
CA ARG A 216 -6.37 20.62 -50.84
C ARG A 216 -7.07 19.36 -51.32
N TYR A 217 -7.84 18.69 -50.45
CA TYR A 217 -8.43 17.38 -50.76
C TYR A 217 -9.96 17.35 -50.78
N LEU A 218 -10.64 18.20 -50.01
CA LEU A 218 -12.10 18.16 -49.90
C LEU A 218 -12.82 19.13 -50.85
N LYS A 219 -12.11 20.09 -51.44
CA LYS A 219 -12.67 21.11 -52.34
C LYS A 219 -12.91 20.62 -53.78
N TRP A 220 -12.59 19.35 -54.07
CA TRP A 220 -12.69 18.71 -55.39
C TRP A 220 -13.83 17.67 -55.50
N TRP A 221 -14.70 17.61 -54.50
CA TRP A 221 -16.06 17.03 -54.56
C TRP A 221 -17.07 18.16 -54.43
#